data_AF-A0A1R4KXR8-F1
#
_entry.id   AF-A0A1R4KXR8-F1
#
_cell.length_a   1.000
_cell.length_b   1.000
_cell.length_c   1.000
_cell.angle_alpha   90.00
_cell.angle_beta   90.00
_cell.angle_gamma   90.00
#
_symmetry.space_group_name_H-M   'P 1'
#
loop_
_entity.id
_entity.type
_entity.pdbx_description
1 polymer ?
#
loop_
_entity_poly.entity_id
_entity_poly.type
_entity_poly.pdbx_seq_one_letter_code
_entity_poly.pdbx_strand_id
1 'polypeptide(L)' 'MDITHLSREKLEYVIGVVDSEYAFYFSTQEADRDSLRDYFFHNTHDGGERFSLDQHAYEQLPLRIRTRVQDLIFKVESR' A
#
# COMPACT_ATOMS: atom_id res chain seq x y z
N MET A 1 5.45 8.11 9.28
CA MET A 1 4.46 7.06 9.66
C MET A 1 5.24 5.77 9.73
N ASP A 2 5.33 5.15 10.90
CA ASP A 2 6.18 3.97 11.14
C ASP A 2 5.35 2.70 10.86
N ILE A 3 5.24 2.34 9.60
CA ILE A 3 4.54 1.13 9.10
C ILE A 3 5.36 -0.15 9.32
N THR A 4 6.53 -0.01 9.92
CA THR A 4 7.54 -1.05 10.17
C THR A 4 7.08 -2.12 11.17
N HIS A 5 5.93 -1.91 11.83
CA HIS A 5 5.35 -2.83 12.82
C HIS A 5 4.23 -3.72 12.25
N LEU A 6 3.77 -3.47 11.02
CA LEU A 6 2.75 -4.32 10.40
C LEU A 6 3.32 -5.68 9.98
N SER A 7 2.64 -6.75 10.35
CA SER A 7 2.92 -8.06 9.76
C SER A 7 2.54 -8.06 8.28
N ARG A 8 3.23 -8.89 7.48
CA ARG A 8 2.94 -9.06 6.04
C ARG A 8 1.46 -9.34 5.79
N GLU A 9 0.86 -10.25 6.55
CA GLU A 9 -0.56 -10.61 6.42
C GLU A 9 -1.50 -9.42 6.65
N LYS A 10 -1.22 -8.60 7.68
CA LYS A 10 -2.01 -7.39 7.95
C LYS A 10 -1.88 -6.38 6.81
N LEU A 11 -0.70 -6.22 6.22
CA LEU A 11 -0.53 -5.32 5.09
C LEU A 11 -1.22 -5.86 3.82
N GLU A 12 -1.07 -7.14 3.51
CA GLU A 12 -1.74 -7.75 2.36
C GLU A 12 -3.26 -7.63 2.47
N TYR A 13 -3.82 -7.71 3.68
CA TYR A 13 -5.22 -7.37 3.93
C TYR A 13 -5.55 -5.91 3.59
N VAL A 14 -4.76 -4.95 4.08
CA VAL A 14 -4.96 -3.52 3.77
C VAL A 14 -4.92 -3.28 2.26
N ILE A 15 -3.93 -3.86 1.58
CA ILE A 15 -3.79 -3.79 0.12
C ILE A 15 -5.02 -4.34 -0.57
N GLY A 16 -5.45 -5.56 -0.22
CA GLY A 16 -6.61 -6.18 -0.86
C GLY A 16 -7.89 -5.36 -0.72
N VAL A 17 -8.11 -4.74 0.44
CA VAL A 17 -9.26 -3.85 0.66
C VAL A 17 -9.15 -2.59 -0.20
N VAL A 18 -7.99 -1.92 -0.20
CA VAL A 18 -7.81 -0.66 -0.93
C VAL A 18 -7.82 -0.87 -2.44
N ASP A 19 -7.14 -1.90 -2.94
CA ASP A 19 -7.15 -2.24 -4.36
C ASP A 19 -8.57 -2.55 -4.84
N SER A 20 -9.37 -3.26 -4.04
CA SER A 20 -10.77 -3.52 -4.38
C SER A 20 -11.65 -2.26 -4.32
N GLU A 21 -11.49 -1.42 -3.30
CA GLU A 21 -12.26 -0.17 -3.15
C GLU A 21 -11.93 0.85 -4.25
N TYR A 22 -10.67 0.88 -4.70
CA TYR A 22 -10.14 1.84 -5.66
C TYR A 22 -9.69 1.20 -6.98
N ALA A 23 -10.25 0.03 -7.33
CA ALA A 23 -9.92 -0.70 -8.56
C ALA A 23 -10.03 0.17 -9.82
N PHE A 24 -11.02 1.07 -9.85
CA PHE A 24 -11.18 2.03 -10.94
C PHE A 24 -9.98 2.98 -11.05
N TYR A 25 -9.47 3.50 -9.93
CA TYR A 25 -8.30 4.39 -9.93
C TYR A 25 -7.05 3.64 -10.42
N PHE A 26 -6.77 2.46 -9.87
CA PHE A 26 -5.59 1.67 -10.23
C PHE A 26 -5.62 1.09 -11.65
N SER A 27 -6.77 1.15 -12.34
CA SER A 27 -6.87 0.80 -13.77
C SER A 27 -6.81 2.02 -14.70
N THR A 28 -6.64 3.22 -14.17
CA THR A 28 -6.50 4.44 -14.98
C THR A 28 -5.04 4.74 -15.31
N GLN A 29 -4.83 5.49 -16.40
CA GLN A 29 -3.50 6.03 -16.75
C GLN A 29 -2.98 7.09 -15.75
N GLU A 30 -3.83 7.56 -14.82
CA GLU A 30 -3.42 8.49 -13.76
C GLU A 30 -2.72 7.77 -12.60
N ALA A 31 -2.89 6.45 -12.47
CA ALA A 31 -2.19 5.66 -11.48
C ALA A 31 -0.77 5.36 -11.98
N ASP A 32 0.23 5.67 -11.15
CA ASP A 32 1.64 5.33 -11.40
C ASP A 32 1.87 3.82 -11.38
N ARG A 33 1.01 3.09 -10.64
CA ARG A 33 1.11 1.64 -10.40
C ARG A 33 -0.29 1.01 -10.45
N ASP A 34 -0.33 -0.26 -10.85
CA ASP A 34 -1.58 -1.01 -11.02
C ASP A 34 -2.16 -1.54 -9.69
N SER A 35 -1.42 -1.41 -8.59
CA SER A 35 -1.81 -1.91 -7.27
C SER A 35 -1.14 -1.11 -6.16
N LEU A 36 -1.82 -1.01 -5.01
CA LEU A 36 -1.20 -0.51 -3.79
C LEU A 36 -0.01 -1.38 -3.35
N ARG A 37 0.01 -2.67 -3.72
CA ARG A 37 1.10 -3.60 -3.38
C ARG A 37 2.47 -3.05 -3.76
N ASP A 38 2.58 -2.51 -4.96
CA ASP A 38 3.87 -2.07 -5.48
C ASP A 38 4.45 -0.91 -4.69
N TYR A 39 3.64 -0.17 -3.93
CA TYR A 39 4.11 0.90 -3.04
C TYR A 39 4.82 0.37 -1.78
N PHE A 40 4.53 -0.86 -1.36
CA PHE A 40 5.03 -1.44 -0.11
C PHE A 40 6.00 -2.62 -0.30
N PHE A 41 6.04 -3.20 -1.49
CA PHE A 41 6.88 -4.35 -1.81
C PHE A 41 7.83 -4.01 -2.94
N HIS A 42 9.13 -4.21 -2.69
CA HIS A 42 10.19 -3.94 -3.65
C HIS A 42 11.00 -5.20 -3.90
N ASN A 43 11.33 -5.46 -5.16
CA ASN A 43 12.27 -6.51 -5.50
C ASN A 43 13.70 -6.07 -5.14
N THR A 44 14.43 -6.92 -4.43
CA THR A 44 15.85 -6.73 -4.13
C THR A 44 16.70 -7.29 -5.26
N HIS A 45 17.95 -6.83 -5.33
CA HIS A 45 18.93 -7.30 -6.33
C HIS A 45 19.17 -8.83 -6.29
N ASP A 46 18.97 -9.47 -5.14
CA ASP A 46 19.07 -10.92 -4.96
C ASP A 46 17.80 -11.70 -5.39
N GLY A 47 16.80 -11.01 -5.96
CA GLY A 47 15.51 -11.61 -6.35
C GLY A 47 14.56 -11.86 -5.18
N GLY A 48 14.88 -11.33 -3.99
CA GLY A 48 13.99 -11.35 -2.84
C GLY A 48 12.97 -10.20 -2.87
N GLU A 49 11.86 -10.35 -2.16
CA GLU A 49 10.90 -9.26 -1.95
C GLU A 49 11.16 -8.63 -0.59
N ARG A 50 11.42 -7.32 -0.56
CA ARG A 50 11.60 -6.54 0.66
C ARG A 50 10.35 -5.71 0.93
N PHE A 51 9.87 -5.81 2.16
CA PHE A 51 8.85 -4.92 2.70
C PHE A 51 9.48 -3.55 3.01
N SER A 52 9.06 -2.52 2.27
CA SER A 52 9.46 -1.14 2.50
C SER A 52 8.51 -0.20 1.74
N LEU A 53 8.10 0.90 2.36
CA LEU A 53 7.29 1.89 1.67
C LEU A 53 8.14 2.77 0.76
N ASP A 54 7.75 2.83 -0.51
CA ASP A 54 8.17 3.90 -1.40
C ASP A 54 7.46 5.20 -1.01
N GLN A 55 8.07 5.97 -0.12
CA GLN A 55 7.43 7.18 0.42
C GLN A 55 7.13 8.20 -0.69
N HIS A 56 8.03 8.35 -1.66
CA HIS A 56 7.85 9.30 -2.75
C HIS A 56 6.66 8.93 -3.63
N ALA A 57 6.57 7.66 -4.08
CA ALA A 57 5.44 7.22 -4.87
C ALA A 57 4.13 7.24 -4.06
N TYR A 58 4.18 6.84 -2.80
CA TYR A 58 3.00 6.83 -1.93
C TYR A 58 2.43 8.23 -1.73
N GLU A 59 3.26 9.26 -1.58
CA GLU A 59 2.82 10.65 -1.43
C GLU A 59 2.09 11.21 -2.65
N GLN A 60 2.33 10.65 -3.85
CA GLN A 60 1.61 10.99 -5.07
C GLN A 60 0.19 10.42 -5.12
N LEU A 61 -0.13 9.43 -4.27
CA LEU A 61 -1.49 8.87 -4.23
C LEU A 61 -2.50 9.96 -3.83
N PRO A 62 -3.70 9.95 -4.44
CA PRO A 62 -4.80 10.79 -4.04
C PRO A 62 -5.03 10.76 -2.53
N LEU A 63 -5.27 11.93 -1.93
CA LEU A 63 -5.43 12.07 -0.47
C LEU A 63 -6.43 11.06 0.11
N ARG A 64 -7.56 10.84 -0.59
CA ARG A 64 -8.59 9.88 -0.20
C ARG A 64 -8.05 8.44 -0.01
N ILE A 65 -7.15 8.00 -0.89
CA ILE A 65 -6.55 6.66 -0.85
C ILE A 65 -5.58 6.58 0.33
N ARG A 66 -4.70 7.58 0.47
CA ARG A 66 -3.74 7.65 1.59
C ARG A 66 -4.43 7.66 2.95
N THR A 67 -5.49 8.46 3.12
CA THR A 67 -6.28 8.49 4.35
C THR A 67 -6.93 7.14 4.63
N ARG A 68 -7.46 6.46 3.60
CA ARG A 68 -8.08 5.14 3.76
C ARG A 68 -7.06 4.06 4.15
N VAL A 69 -5.89 4.06 3.53
CA VAL A 69 -4.77 3.17 3.91
C VAL A 69 -4.41 3.37 5.37
N GLN A 70 -4.26 4.63 5.80
CA GLN A 70 -3.92 4.96 7.19
C GLN A 70 -5.01 4.51 8.19
N ASP A 71 -6.29 4.73 7.87
CA ASP A 71 -7.42 4.27 8.69
C ASP A 71 -7.42 2.74 8.87
N LEU A 72 -7.20 2.01 7.78
CA LEU A 72 -7.14 0.54 7.81
C LEU A 72 -5.95 0.03 8.62
N ILE A 73 -4.78 0.66 8.47
CA ILE A 73 -3.58 0.36 9.27
C ILE A 73 -3.87 0.49 10.76
N PHE A 74 -4.42 1.64 11.21
CA PHE A 74 -4.77 1.82 12.62
C PHE A 74 -5.77 0.78 13.12
N LYS A 75 -6.76 0.43 12.29
CA LYS A 75 -7.81 -0.54 12.64
C LYS A 75 -7.27 -1.96 12.82
N VAL A 76 -6.29 -2.39 12.01
CA VAL A 76 -5.70 -3.73 12.12
C VAL A 76 -4.60 -3.82 13.18
N GLU A 77 -3.98 -2.70 13.55
CA GLU A 77 -3.04 -2.64 14.68
C GLU A 77 -3.73 -2.60 16.04
N SER A 78 -4.94 -2.02 16.12
CA SER A 78 -5.75 -1.96 17.35
C SER A 78 -6.47 -3.26 17.70
N ARG A 79 -6.24 -4.35 16.95
CA ARG A 79 -6.88 -5.66 17.10
C ARG A 79 -5.91 -6.75 17.54
#